data_AF-A0A1Q5SKK0-F1
#
_entry.id   AF-A0A1Q5SKK0-F1
#
_cell.length_a   1.000
_cell.length_b   1.000
_cell.length_c   1.000
_cell.angle_alpha   90.00
_cell.angle_beta   90.00
_cell.angle_gamma   90.00
#
_symmetry.space_group_name_H-M   'P 1'
#
loop_
_entity.id
_entity.type
_entity.pdbx_description
1 polymer ?
#
loop_
_entity_poly.entity_id
_entity_poly.type
_entity_poly.pdbx_seq_one_letter_code
_entity_poly.pdbx_strand_id
1 'polypeptide(L)' 'MTDFDIIHTSPFTYVGGFNVIPREHFLAVGGFDERFSGWGGEDDAFSSAVNTLCGHYKRLEHTIYHLWHPVVGYENNLA' A
#
# COMPACT_ATOMS: atom_id res chain seq x y z
N MET A 1 24.90 6.51 12.72
CA MET A 1 24.45 7.13 11.45
C MET A 1 23.63 6.06 10.76
N THR A 2 22.32 6.17 10.80
CA THR A 2 21.41 5.16 10.25
C THR A 2 21.25 5.45 8.76
N ASP A 3 21.79 4.58 7.92
CA ASP A 3 21.68 4.64 6.47
C ASP A 3 20.21 4.50 6.06
N PHE A 4 19.51 5.63 6.00
CA PHE A 4 18.14 5.74 5.48
C PHE A 4 18.11 6.02 3.96
N ASP A 5 19.26 5.86 3.30
CA ASP A 5 19.50 6.23 1.90
C ASP A 5 19.23 5.11 0.89
N ILE A 6 18.43 4.11 1.25
CA ILE A 6 18.06 3.06 0.30
C ILE A 6 16.70 3.40 -0.32
N ILE A 7 16.74 4.10 -1.46
CA ILE A 7 15.66 4.11 -2.45
C ILE A 7 15.79 2.79 -3.22
N HIS A 8 15.22 1.70 -2.69
CA HIS A 8 15.18 0.45 -3.42
C HIS A 8 14.01 0.48 -4.40
N THR A 9 14.31 0.76 -5.67
CA THR A 9 13.42 0.49 -6.80
C THR A 9 13.37 -1.02 -7.02
N SER A 10 12.59 -1.74 -6.21
CA SER A 10 12.17 -3.09 -6.52
C SER A 10 11.53 -3.09 -7.92
N PRO A 11 11.84 -4.04 -8.82
CA PRO A 11 11.15 -4.17 -10.10
C PRO A 11 9.66 -4.52 -9.92
N PHE A 12 9.27 -4.93 -8.71
CA PHE A 12 7.88 -5.15 -8.33
C PHE A 12 7.28 -3.84 -7.81
N THR A 13 6.29 -3.34 -8.54
CA THR A 13 5.54 -2.11 -8.27
C THR A 13 4.34 -2.29 -7.34
N TYR A 14 4.13 -3.49 -6.78
CA TYR A 14 2.98 -3.74 -5.91
C TYR A 14 3.14 -3.02 -4.57
N VAL A 15 2.22 -2.10 -4.31
CA VAL A 15 2.15 -1.21 -3.13
C VAL A 15 1.10 -1.63 -2.10
N GLY A 16 0.34 -2.69 -2.41
CA GLY A 16 -0.58 -3.31 -1.47
C GLY A 16 0.07 -4.15 -0.38
N GLY A 17 -0.76 -4.70 0.50
CA GLY A 17 -0.33 -5.58 1.61
C GLY A 17 -0.23 -4.84 2.95
N PHE A 18 0.99 -4.73 3.50
CA PHE A 18 1.21 -4.12 4.82
C PHE A 18 1.95 -2.79 4.72
N ASN A 19 1.27 -1.72 5.13
CA ASN A 19 1.77 -0.36 5.09
C ASN A 19 1.80 0.26 6.48
N VAL A 20 2.82 1.09 6.77
CA VAL A 20 2.93 1.87 8.01
C VAL A 20 3.08 3.33 7.64
N ILE A 21 2.23 4.18 8.21
CA ILE A 21 2.15 5.60 7.88
C ILE A 21 1.84 6.43 9.14
N PRO A 22 2.41 7.65 9.29
CA PRO A 22 1.95 8.59 10.29
C PRO A 22 0.47 8.93 10.11
N ARG A 23 -0.28 9.03 11.23
CA ARG A 23 -1.70 9.36 11.22
C ARG A 23 -1.99 10.65 10.43
N GLU A 24 -1.14 11.66 10.58
CA GLU A 24 -1.31 12.94 9.89
C GLU A 24 -1.24 12.81 8.36
N HIS A 25 -0.38 11.95 7.82
CA HIS A 25 -0.29 11.71 6.38
C HIS A 25 -1.50 10.91 5.87
N PHE A 26 -1.95 9.91 6.63
CA PHE A 26 -3.18 9.18 6.30
C PHE A 26 -4.39 10.12 6.20
N LEU A 27 -4.52 11.04 7.16
CA LEU A 27 -5.58 12.05 7.14
C LEU A 27 -5.39 13.09 6.03
N ALA A 28 -4.14 13.48 5.71
CA ALA A 28 -3.85 14.45 4.67
C ALA A 28 -4.25 13.98 3.26
N VAL A 29 -4.17 12.67 3.00
CA VAL A 29 -4.62 12.08 1.72
C VAL A 29 -6.10 11.69 1.71
N GLY A 30 -6.80 11.84 2.84
CA GLY A 30 -8.21 11.45 2.97
C GLY A 30 -8.43 9.95 3.18
N GLY A 31 -7.39 9.17 3.51
CA GLY A 31 -7.47 7.73 3.64
C GLY A 31 -7.56 6.98 2.30
N PHE A 32 -8.21 5.82 2.31
CA PHE A 32 -8.50 5.06 1.08
C PHE A 32 -9.74 5.64 0.38
N ASP A 33 -9.74 5.61 -0.96
CA ASP A 33 -10.85 6.11 -1.76
C ASP A 33 -12.02 5.11 -1.75
N GLU A 34 -13.10 5.48 -1.05
CA GLU A 34 -14.30 4.64 -0.85
C GLU A 34 -15.09 4.36 -2.15
N ARG A 35 -14.73 5.01 -3.26
CA ARG A 35 -15.34 4.74 -4.58
C ARG A 35 -14.86 3.43 -5.20
N PHE A 36 -13.71 2.91 -4.74
CA PHE A 36 -13.27 1.57 -5.14
C PHE A 36 -14.16 0.54 -4.45
N SER A 37 -14.80 -0.31 -5.25
CA SER A 37 -15.71 -1.35 -4.80
C SER A 37 -15.21 -2.73 -5.22
N GLY A 38 -15.31 -3.70 -4.32
CA GLY A 38 -14.77 -5.04 -4.54
C GLY A 38 -13.26 -5.06 -4.32
N TRP A 39 -12.52 -5.86 -5.11
CA TRP A 39 -11.08 -6.03 -4.93
C TRP A 39 -10.27 -5.42 -6.07
N GLY A 40 -9.37 -4.49 -5.74
CA GLY A 40 -8.31 -4.01 -6.62
C GLY A 40 -8.34 -2.51 -6.93
N GLY A 41 -7.15 -1.93 -7.01
CA GLY A 41 -6.89 -0.54 -7.42
C GLY A 41 -6.86 0.48 -6.28
N GLU A 42 -7.43 0.15 -5.12
CA GLU A 42 -7.48 1.02 -3.95
C GLU A 42 -6.08 1.26 -3.36
N ASP A 43 -5.24 0.23 -3.33
CA ASP A 43 -3.86 0.30 -2.84
C ASP A 43 -2.99 1.18 -3.74
N ASP A 44 -3.17 1.06 -5.06
CA ASP A 44 -2.44 1.86 -6.05
C ASP A 44 -2.84 3.33 -5.96
N ALA A 45 -4.13 3.61 -5.80
CA ALA A 45 -4.65 4.97 -5.62
C ALA A 45 -4.13 5.60 -4.31
N PHE A 46 -4.19 4.85 -3.21
CA PHE A 46 -3.69 5.29 -1.91
C PHE A 46 -2.19 5.58 -1.95
N SER A 47 -1.38 4.66 -2.48
CA SER A 47 0.07 4.85 -2.58
C SER A 47 0.45 6.04 -3.47
N SER A 48 -0.28 6.25 -4.58
CA SER A 48 -0.10 7.41 -5.47
C SER A 48 -0.39 8.72 -4.72
N ALA A 49 -1.50 8.78 -3.99
CA ALA A 49 -1.87 9.97 -3.20
C ALA A 49 -0.82 10.29 -2.13
N VAL A 50 -0.37 9.28 -1.36
CA VAL A 50 0.68 9.45 -0.34
C VAL A 50 1.99 9.89 -0.97
N ASN A 51 2.41 9.24 -2.05
CA ASN A 51 3.65 9.57 -2.75
C ASN A 51 3.66 11.00 -3.31
N THR A 52 2.51 11.47 -3.79
CA THR A 52 2.34 12.83 -4.32
C THR A 52 2.24 13.89 -3.23
N LEU A 53 1.47 13.66 -2.17
CA LEU A 53 1.12 14.69 -1.19
C LEU A 53 2.03 14.70 0.05
N CYS A 54 2.62 13.55 0.41
CA CYS A 54 3.43 13.38 1.61
C CYS A 54 4.91 13.08 1.30
N GLY A 55 5.24 12.87 0.02
CA GLY A 55 6.57 12.52 -0.45
C GLY A 55 6.78 11.01 -0.60
N HIS A 56 7.96 10.63 -1.08
CA HIS A 56 8.24 9.26 -1.48
C HIS A 56 8.21 8.26 -0.32
N TYR A 57 7.38 7.24 -0.44
CA TYR A 57 7.39 6.11 0.49
C TYR A 57 8.67 5.28 0.31
N LYS A 58 9.06 4.58 1.37
CA LYS A 58 10.21 3.68 1.38
C LYS A 58 9.73 2.24 1.53
N ARG A 59 10.29 1.33 0.73
CA ARG A 59 10.10 -0.11 0.91
C ARG A 59 11.22 -0.65 1.78
N LEU A 60 10.86 -1.26 2.90
CA LEU A 60 11.83 -1.87 3.81
C LEU A 60 12.17 -3.29 3.35
N GLU A 61 13.45 -3.66 3.43
CA GLU A 61 13.92 -5.01 3.14
C GLU A 61 13.71 -5.95 4.33
N HIS A 62 12.45 -6.25 4.62
CA HIS A 62 12.06 -7.16 5.70
C HIS A 62 11.07 -8.21 5.21
N THR A 63 11.08 -9.36 5.87
CA THR A 63 10.16 -10.46 5.56
C THR A 63 8.85 -10.28 6.32
N ILE A 64 7.74 -10.37 5.58
CA ILE A 64 6.39 -10.43 6.13
C ILE A 64 5.76 -11.74 5.66
N TYR A 65 5.14 -12.49 6.57
CA TYR A 65 4.40 -13.71 6.25
C TYR A 65 2.91 -13.39 6.17
N HIS A 66 2.30 -13.59 5.01
CA HIS A 66 0.85 -13.54 4.82
C HIS A 66 0.33 -14.98 4.72
N LEU A 67 -0.75 -15.30 5.46
CA LEU A 67 -1.39 -16.60 5.35
C LEU A 67 -2.05 -16.72 3.98
N TRP A 68 -1.65 -17.74 3.21
CA TRP A 68 -2.18 -17.96 1.87
C TRP A 68 -3.59 -18.56 1.93
N HIS A 69 -4.43 -18.16 0.98
CA HIS A 69 -5.72 -18.79 0.69
C HIS A 69 -5.93 -18.89 -0.84
N PRO A 70 -6.74 -19.84 -1.32
CA PRO A 70 -7.07 -19.92 -2.75
C PRO A 70 -7.83 -18.67 -3.22
N VAL A 71 -7.72 -18.37 -4.50
CA VAL A 71 -8.53 -17.32 -5.15
C VAL A 71 -9.98 -17.79 -5.18
N VAL A 72 -10.88 -16.99 -4.64
CA VAL A 72 -12.31 -17.34 -4.54
C VAL A 72 -13.18 -16.63 -5.57
N GLY A 73 -12.64 -15.75 -6.42
CA GLY A 73 -13.44 -14.98 -7.39
C GLY A 73 -14.09 -13.73 -6.79
N TYR A 74 -14.46 -12.77 -7.65
CA TYR A 74 -15.01 -11.48 -7.20
C TYR A 74 -16.32 -11.64 -6.44
N GLU A 75 -17.16 -12.56 -6.90
CA GLU A 75 -18.46 -12.91 -6.32
C GLU A 75 -18.38 -13.39 -4.87
N ASN A 76 -17.23 -13.94 -4.46
CA ASN A 76 -16.98 -14.44 -3.11
C ASN A 76 -16.12 -13.48 -2.26
N ASN A 77 -15.74 -12.31 -2.81
CA ASN A 77 -14.99 -11.25 -2.11
C ASN A 77 -15.91 -10.14 -1.55
N LEU A 78 -17.22 -10.27 -1.68
CA LEU A 78 -18.19 -9.32 -1.14
C LEU A 78 -18.47 -9.69 0.33
N ALA A 79 -17.91 -8.90 1.25
CA ALA A 79 -18.32 -8.89 2.65
C ALA A 79 -19.70 -8.23 2.83
#